data_AF-A0A958RAY7-F1
#
_entry.id   AF-A0A958RAY7-F1
#
_cell.length_a   1.000
_cell.length_b   1.000
_cell.length_c   1.000
_cell.angle_alpha   90.00
_cell.angle_beta   90.00
_cell.angle_gamma   90.00
#
_symmetry.space_group_name_H-M   'P 1'
#
loop_
_entity.id
_entity.type
_entity.pdbx_description
1 polymer ?
#
loop_
_entity_poly.entity_id
_entity_poly.type
_entity_poly.pdbx_seq_one_letter_code
_entity_poly.pdbx_strand_id
1 'polypeptide(L)' 'MKTHLISGGCGFVGRNMIKRLYTTTHDRIVCIDDLSTGTAPEHWIDLPITRQIKNVTLYGAEERLLFIKSDFIN' A
#
# COMPACT_ATOMS: atom_id res chain seq x y z
N MET A 1 -11.39 -11.68 7.77
CA MET A 1 -10.29 -10.83 7.28
C MET A 1 -9.81 -11.39 5.94
N LYS A 2 -10.04 -10.66 4.85
CA LYS A 2 -9.52 -10.97 3.52
C LYS A 2 -8.19 -10.23 3.28
N THR A 3 -7.48 -10.64 2.25
CA THR A 3 -6.29 -9.91 1.76
C THR A 3 -6.58 -9.41 0.35
N HIS A 4 -6.43 -8.11 0.13
CA HIS A 4 -6.54 -7.46 -1.18
C HIS A 4 -5.14 -7.17 -1.70
N LEU A 5 -4.76 -7.81 -2.81
CA LEU A 5 -3.52 -7.49 -3.52
C LEU A 5 -3.80 -6.43 -4.58
N ILE A 6 -3.02 -5.35 -4.58
CA ILE A 6 -3.15 -4.22 -5.50
C ILE A 6 -1.80 -4.00 -6.18
N SER A 7 -1.73 -4.33 -7.47
CA SER A 7 -0.63 -3.92 -8.35
C SER A 7 -0.84 -2.47 -8.80
N GLY A 8 0.21 -1.66 -8.86
CA GLY A 8 0.09 -0.29 -9.37
C GLY A 8 -0.61 0.66 -8.38
N GLY A 9 -0.45 0.42 -7.07
CA GLY A 9 -1.16 1.15 -6.03
C GLY A 9 -0.78 2.63 -5.87
N CYS A 10 0.32 3.07 -6.48
CA CYS A 10 0.78 4.46 -6.42
C CYS A 10 0.21 5.35 -7.54
N GLY A 11 -0.48 4.74 -8.52
CA GLY A 11 -1.25 5.44 -9.56
C GLY A 11 -2.58 6.02 -9.05
N PHE A 12 -3.30 6.74 -9.92
CA PHE A 12 -4.56 7.40 -9.58
C PHE A 12 -5.65 6.43 -9.08
N VAL A 13 -5.86 5.32 -9.81
CA VAL A 13 -6.89 4.34 -9.45
C VAL A 13 -6.46 3.55 -8.20
N GLY A 14 -5.22 3.07 -8.18
CA GLY A 14 -4.66 2.29 -7.09
C GLY A 14 -4.74 2.99 -5.74
N ARG A 15 -4.30 4.25 -5.63
CA ARG A 15 -4.31 4.98 -4.36
C ARG A 15 -5.72 5.22 -3.82
N ASN A 16 -6.68 5.50 -4.71
CA ASN A 16 -8.08 5.70 -4.31
C ASN A 16 -8.73 4.38 -3.88
N MET A 17 -8.38 3.28 -4.54
CA MET A 17 -8.80 1.94 -4.13
C MET A 17 -8.24 1.55 -2.77
N ILE A 18 -6.95 1.79 -2.52
CA ILE A 18 -6.30 1.57 -1.22
C ILE A 18 -7.01 2.39 -0.13
N LYS A 19 -7.21 3.70 -0.36
CA LYS A 19 -7.91 4.57 0.59
C LYS A 19 -9.31 4.04 0.92
N ARG A 20 -10.09 3.66 -0.10
CA ARG A 20 -11.44 3.13 0.09
C ARG A 20 -11.42 1.81 0.88
N LEU A 21 -10.61 0.84 0.47
CA LEU A 21 -10.52 -0.44 1.18
C LEU A 21 -10.06 -0.25 2.63
N TYR A 22 -9.12 0.67 2.85
CA TYR A 22 -8.64 0.98 4.18
C TYR A 22 -9.77 1.56 5.03
N THR A 23 -10.54 2.54 4.52
CA THR A 23 -11.60 3.18 5.32
C THR A 23 -12.85 2.34 5.49
N THR A 24 -13.23 1.51 4.51
CA THR A 24 -14.51 0.79 4.54
C THR A 24 -14.41 -0.65 5.02
N THR A 25 -13.19 -1.16 5.28
CA THR A 25 -12.98 -2.54 5.72
C THR A 25 -11.91 -2.63 6.80
N HIS A 26 -11.84 -3.77 7.48
CA HIS A 26 -10.72 -4.15 8.35
C HIS A 26 -9.85 -5.24 7.69
N ASP A 27 -9.88 -5.30 6.36
CA ASP A 27 -9.08 -6.25 5.60
C ASP A 27 -7.63 -5.79 5.47
N ARG A 28 -6.75 -6.75 5.18
CA ARG A 28 -5.35 -6.49 4.86
C ARG A 28 -5.22 -6.07 3.40
N ILE A 29 -4.39 -5.08 3.15
CA ILE A 29 -4.08 -4.53 1.83
C ILE A 29 -2.59 -4.72 1.58
N VAL A 30 -2.25 -5.39 0.49
CA VAL A 30 -0.88 -5.55 0.01
C VAL A 30 -0.77 -4.80 -1.30
N CYS A 31 -0.01 -3.72 -1.30
CA CYS A 31 0.29 -2.90 -2.47
C CYS A 31 1.67 -3.28 -3.00
N ILE A 32 1.77 -3.59 -4.30
CA ILE A 32 3.03 -3.80 -5.00
C ILE A 32 3.12 -2.77 -6.12
N ASP A 33 4.15 -1.93 -6.09
CA ASP A 33 4.39 -0.87 -7.06
C ASP A 33 5.89 -0.55 -7.10
N ASP A 34 6.44 -0.32 -8.29
CA ASP A 34 7.87 -0.01 -8.46
C ASP A 34 8.17 1.50 -8.38
N LEU A 35 7.13 2.34 -8.32
CA LEU A 35 7.19 3.80 -8.40
C LEU A 35 7.78 4.31 -9.72
N SER A 36 7.70 3.54 -10.80
CA SER A 36 8.05 4.02 -12.15
C SER A 36 7.25 5.26 -12.54
N THR A 37 6.01 5.36 -12.05
CA THR A 37 5.15 6.55 -12.13
C THR A 37 4.33 6.72 -10.85
N GLY A 38 3.65 7.85 -10.68
CA GLY A 38 2.73 8.08 -9.56
C GLY A 38 3.41 8.67 -8.31
N THR A 39 2.80 8.44 -7.14
CA THR A 39 3.25 9.06 -5.88
C THR A 39 3.33 7.99 -4.79
N ALA A 40 4.45 7.96 -4.05
CA ALA A 40 4.65 7.01 -2.96
C ALA A 40 3.63 7.20 -1.81
N PRO A 41 3.25 6.13 -1.08
CA PRO A 41 2.17 6.18 -0.10
C PRO A 41 2.35 7.25 0.99
N GLU A 42 3.57 7.49 1.44
CA GLU A 42 3.90 8.50 2.47
C GLU A 42 3.45 9.93 2.14
N HIS A 43 3.15 10.24 0.87
CA HIS A 43 2.69 11.57 0.46
C HIS A 43 1.17 11.70 0.35
N TRP A 44 0.42 10.59 0.41
CA TRP A 44 -1.04 10.63 0.24
C TRP A 44 -1.80 9.81 1.26
N ILE A 45 -1.11 9.04 2.09
CA ILE A 45 -1.71 8.32 3.21
C ILE A 45 -1.39 9.01 4.53
N ASP A 46 -2.42 9.27 5.31
CA ASP A 46 -2.29 9.84 6.65
C ASP A 46 -2.21 8.69 7.67
N LEU A 47 -1.16 7.87 7.54
CA LEU A 47 -0.88 6.77 8.46
C LEU A 47 0.60 6.78 8.82
N PRO A 48 0.94 6.56 10.10
CA PRO A 48 2.33 6.42 10.49
C PRO A 48 2.93 5.17 9.86
N ILE A 49 4.21 5.25 9.51
CA ILE A 49 5.02 4.07 9.21
C ILE A 49 5.33 3.39 10.53
N THR A 50 4.84 2.16 10.71
CA THR A 50 5.07 1.37 11.93
C THR A 50 6.34 0.56 11.82
N ARG A 51 6.63 0.05 10.61
CA ARG A 51 7.79 -0.84 10.39
C ARG A 51 8.27 -0.79 8.95
N GLN A 52 9.58 -0.93 8.75
CA GLN A 52 10.22 -1.10 7.45
C GLN A 52 11.14 -2.32 7.47
N ILE A 53 11.04 -3.16 6.44
CA ILE A 53 11.82 -4.39 6.28
C ILE A 53 12.22 -4.52 4.81
N LYS A 54 13.51 -4.31 4.49
CA LYS A 54 14.00 -4.33 3.10
C LYS A 54 13.19 -3.37 2.20
N ASN A 55 12.48 -3.90 1.21
CA ASN A 55 11.61 -3.15 0.29
C ASN A 55 10.14 -3.11 0.73
N VAL A 56 9.83 -3.53 1.96
CA VAL A 56 8.48 -3.54 2.53
C VAL A 56 8.33 -2.45 3.58
N THR A 57 7.28 -1.63 3.44
CA THR A 57 6.86 -0.62 4.42
C THR A 57 5.47 -0.97 4.94
N LEU A 58 5.30 -1.02 6.26
CA LEU A 58 4.03 -1.28 6.93
C LEU A 58 3.49 0.01 7.55
N TYR A 59 2.20 0.28 7.32
CA TYR A 59 1.53 1.50 7.77
C TYR A 59 0.41 1.20 8.77
N GLY A 60 0.24 2.12 9.72
CA GLY A 60 -0.81 2.09 10.74
C GLY A 60 -0.52 1.13 11.90
N ALA A 61 -1.18 1.37 13.04
CA ALA A 61 -0.98 0.57 14.26
C ALA A 61 -1.31 -0.92 14.08
N GLU A 62 -2.26 -1.25 13.21
CA GLU A 62 -2.66 -2.63 12.90
C GLU A 62 -1.80 -3.29 11.82
N GLU A 63 -0.82 -2.57 11.25
CA GLU A 63 0.07 -3.04 10.18
C GLU A 63 -0.67 -3.70 8.99
N ARG A 64 -1.90 -3.27 8.71
CA ARG A 64 -2.77 -3.89 7.71
C ARG A 64 -2.58 -3.36 6.30
N LEU A 65 -1.83 -2.26 6.13
CA LEU A 65 -1.40 -1.80 4.83
C LEU A 65 0.10 -2.08 4.68
N LEU A 66 0.42 -2.91 3.70
CA LEU A 66 1.78 -3.23 3.32
C LEU A 66 2.04 -2.63 1.94
N PHE A 67 3.14 -1.89 1.82
CA PHE A 67 3.68 -1.44 0.55
C PHE A 67 4.96 -2.20 0.27
N ILE A 68 5.02 -2.87 -0.87
CA ILE A 68 6.20 -3.57 -1.36
C ILE A 68 6.70 -2.79 -2.58
N LYS A 69 7.84 -2.13 -2.45
CA LYS A 69 8.49 -1.47 -3.58
C LYS A 69 9.14 -2.53 -4.47
N SER A 70 8.43 -2.95 -5.51
CA SER A 70 8.85 -4.00 -6.45
C SER A 70 8.01 -3.95 -7.72
N ASP A 71 8.54 -4.55 -8.77
CA ASP A 71 7.75 -4.97 -9.94
C ASP A 71 7.42 -6.47 -9.82
N PHE A 72 6.45 -6.97 -10.59
CA PHE A 72 6.11 -8.40 -10.67
C PHE A 72 7.01 -9.16 -11.65
N ILE A 73 7.70 -8.45 -12.54
CA ILE A 73 8.44 -9.05 -13.66
C ILE A 73 9.92 -9.30 -13.30
N ASN A 74 10.41 -8.75 -12.18
CA ASN A 74 11.81 -8.87 -11.72
C ASN A 74 11.92 -9.45 -10.31
#